data_AF-A0AAN4TLM5-F1
#
_entry.id   AF-A0AAN4TLM5-F1
#
_cell.length_a   1.000
_cell.length_b   1.000
_cell.length_c   1.000
_cell.angle_alpha   90.00
_cell.angle_beta   90.00
_cell.angle_gamma   90.00
#
_symmetry.space_group_name_H-M   'P 1'
#
loop_
_entity.id
_entity.type
_entity.pdbx_description
1 polymer ?
#
loop_
_entity_poly.entity_id
_entity_poly.type
_entity_poly.pdbx_seq_one_letter_code
_entity_poly.pdbx_strand_id
1 'polypeptide(L)'
;MKLRIYSDLHNEFQRFDPPSLDPDVDLVILAGDVDKKARGVKWANETFTCPTVYVCGNHEFYDGHIDRTLQKMREAAFFKVVVASTV
;
A
#
# COMPACT_ATOMS: atom_id res chain seq x y z
N MET A 1 -11.99 13.95 -11.31
CA MET A 1 -11.31 13.09 -10.34
C MET A 1 -10.37 12.17 -11.10
N LYS A 2 -9.07 12.24 -10.83
CA LYS A 2 -8.05 11.41 -11.45
C LYS A 2 -7.46 10.48 -10.40
N LEU A 3 -7.44 9.19 -10.75
CA LEU A 3 -6.95 8.13 -9.89
C LEU A 3 -5.72 7.52 -10.53
N ARG A 4 -4.73 7.18 -9.71
CA ARG A 4 -3.58 6.37 -10.13
C ARG A 4 -3.63 5.05 -9.37
N ILE A 5 -3.61 3.93 -10.09
CA ILE A 5 -3.83 2.60 -9.52
C ILE A 5 -2.64 1.72 -9.82
N TYR A 6 -2.17 1.00 -8.80
CA TYR A 6 -1.16 -0.05 -8.92
C TYR A 6 -1.66 -1.31 -8.20
N SER A 7 -1.21 -2.47 -8.65
CA SER A 7 -1.56 -3.79 -8.08
C SER A 7 -0.43 -4.76 -8.33
N ASP A 8 -0.32 -5.81 -7.51
CA ASP A 8 0.57 -6.95 -7.73
C ASP A 8 2.04 -6.53 -7.99
N LEU A 9 2.48 -5.49 -7.28
CA LEU A 9 3.81 -4.92 -7.47
C LEU A 9 4.91 -5.84 -6.94
N HIS A 10 4.63 -6.61 -5.89
CA HIS A 10 5.56 -7.54 -5.27
C HIS A 10 6.96 -6.95 -5.01
N ASN A 11 7.00 -5.84 -4.27
CA ASN A 11 8.23 -5.10 -3.99
C ASN A 11 9.33 -5.94 -3.30
N GLU A 12 8.96 -7.06 -2.67
CA GLU A 12 9.88 -8.02 -2.08
C GLU A 12 10.76 -8.77 -3.08
N PHE A 13 10.35 -8.86 -4.35
CA PHE A 13 11.15 -9.47 -5.40
C PHE A 13 11.91 -8.40 -6.19
N GLN A 14 11.22 -7.33 -6.55
CA GLN A 14 11.83 -6.20 -7.24
C GLN A 14 11.14 -4.91 -6.82
N ARG A 15 11.91 -3.99 -6.25
CA ARG A 15 11.37 -2.70 -5.82
C ARG A 15 10.87 -1.91 -7.03
N PHE A 16 9.57 -1.59 -7.02
CA PHE A 16 8.98 -0.70 -8.00
C PHE A 16 9.28 0.76 -7.65
N ASP A 17 9.77 1.49 -8.64
CA ASP A 17 9.96 2.95 -8.58
C ASP A 17 8.91 3.60 -9.50
N PRO A 18 7.80 4.12 -8.95
CA PRO A 18 6.76 4.72 -9.78
C PRO A 18 7.26 6.03 -10.40
N PRO A 19 6.75 6.40 -11.58
CA PRO A 19 6.96 7.73 -12.11
C PRO A 19 6.48 8.80 -11.12
N SER A 20 7.07 9.99 -11.20
CA SER A 20 6.66 11.16 -10.44
C SER A 20 5.13 11.30 -10.43
N LEU A 21 4.59 11.63 -9.26
CA LEU A 21 3.16 11.83 -9.10
C LEU A 21 2.73 13.11 -9.81
N ASP A 22 1.79 13.00 -10.75
CA ASP A 22 1.26 14.18 -11.43
C ASP A 22 0.47 15.03 -10.43
N PRO A 23 0.59 16.38 -10.47
CA PRO A 23 -0.10 17.26 -9.52
C PRO A 23 -1.63 17.18 -9.52
N ASP A 24 -2.22 16.62 -10.58
CA ASP A 24 -3.66 16.49 -10.75
C ASP A 24 -4.21 15.11 -10.36
N VAL A 25 -3.37 14.21 -9.83
CA VAL A 25 -3.82 12.94 -9.25
C VAL A 25 -4.40 13.19 -7.86
N ASP A 26 -5.70 12.94 -7.73
CA ASP A 26 -6.46 13.17 -6.49
C ASP A 26 -6.27 12.04 -5.46
N LEU A 27 -6.00 10.81 -5.92
CA LEU A 27 -5.90 9.62 -5.08
C LEU A 27 -5.05 8.53 -5.74
N VAL A 28 -4.22 7.87 -4.93
CA VAL A 28 -3.53 6.62 -5.30
C VAL A 28 -4.25 5.42 -4.68
N ILE A 29 -4.40 4.35 -5.46
CA ILE A 29 -4.92 3.06 -4.97
C ILE A 29 -3.84 1.99 -5.17
N LEU A 30 -3.48 1.31 -4.09
CA LEU A 30 -2.62 0.13 -4.08
C LEU A 30 -3.52 -1.09 -3.85
N ALA A 31 -3.82 -1.84 -4.90
CA ALA A 31 -4.94 -2.78 -4.97
C ALA A 31 -4.57 -4.23 -4.61
N GLY A 32 -3.62 -4.43 -3.70
CA GLY A 32 -3.19 -5.74 -3.22
C GLY A 32 -1.81 -6.17 -3.71
N ASP A 33 -1.21 -7.11 -2.97
CA ASP A 33 0.05 -7.78 -3.29
C ASP A 33 1.18 -6.80 -3.66
N VAL A 34 1.30 -5.74 -2.86
CA VAL A 34 2.29 -4.68 -3.07
C VAL A 34 3.60 -4.99 -2.35
N ASP A 35 3.53 -5.51 -1.12
CA ASP A 35 4.67 -6.05 -0.38
C ASP A 35 4.17 -6.92 0.79
N LYS A 36 5.06 -7.71 1.41
CA LYS A 36 4.70 -8.46 2.61
C LYS A 36 4.58 -7.56 3.85
N LYS A 37 3.56 -7.85 4.66
CA LYS A 37 3.31 -7.24 5.98
C LYS A 37 3.24 -5.71 5.87
N ALA A 38 3.71 -5.00 6.90
CA ALA A 38 3.70 -3.53 6.92
C ALA A 38 4.71 -2.85 5.97
N ARG A 39 5.49 -3.59 5.18
CA ARG A 39 6.51 -2.97 4.31
C ARG A 39 5.89 -2.17 3.17
N GLY A 40 4.79 -2.65 2.61
CA GLY A 40 4.08 -1.95 1.54
C GLY A 40 3.47 -0.64 2.02
N VAL A 41 2.91 -0.62 3.23
CA VAL A 41 2.38 0.61 3.85
C VAL A 41 3.49 1.64 4.09
N LYS A 42 4.65 1.20 4.60
CA LYS A 42 5.80 2.09 4.81
C LYS A 42 6.31 2.68 3.50
N TRP A 43 6.40 1.85 2.46
CA TRP A 43 6.71 2.33 1.12
C TRP A 43 5.70 3.35 0.62
N ALA A 44 4.40 3.07 0.75
CA ALA A 44 3.35 3.99 0.33
C ALA A 44 3.45 5.36 1.03
N ASN A 45 3.78 5.37 2.33
CA ASN A 45 3.99 6.62 3.09
C ASN A 45 5.09 7.50 2.49
N GLU A 46 6.17 6.87 2.03
CA GLU A 46 7.38 7.53 1.50
C GLU A 46 7.20 7.93 0.03
N THR A 47 6.50 7.12 -0.75
CA THR A 47 6.42 7.24 -2.21
C THR A 47 5.34 8.21 -2.68
N PHE A 48 4.19 8.28 -2.01
CA PHE A 48 3.07 9.11 -2.46
C PHE A 48 2.80 10.27 -1.51
N THR A 49 2.59 11.46 -2.06
CA THR A 49 2.29 12.67 -1.29
C THR A 49 0.80 12.98 -1.18
N CYS A 50 -0.04 12.40 -2.04
CA CYS A 50 -1.49 12.55 -2.00
C CYS A 50 -2.16 11.43 -1.18
N PRO A 51 -3.48 11.52 -0.91
CA PRO A 51 -4.22 10.44 -0.26
C PRO A 51 -3.98 9.11 -0.97
N THR A 52 -3.82 8.05 -0.18
CA THR A 52 -3.54 6.70 -0.70
C THR A 52 -4.43 5.68 0.00
N VAL A 53 -5.14 4.86 -0.77
CA VAL A 53 -5.85 3.69 -0.26
C VAL A 53 -4.98 2.47 -0.52
N TYR A 54 -4.59 1.79 0.55
CA TYR A 54 -3.89 0.53 0.50
C TYR A 54 -4.88 -0.59 0.80
N VAL A 55 -5.15 -1.44 -0.18
CA VAL A 55 -5.95 -2.64 -0.03
C VAL A 55 -5.00 -3.82 0.16
N CYS A 56 -5.11 -4.55 1.27
CA CYS A 56 -4.31 -5.73 1.49
C CYS A 56 -4.74 -6.86 0.54
N GLY A 57 -3.79 -7.44 -0.20
CA GLY A 57 -3.93 -8.73 -0.84
C GLY A 57 -3.53 -9.87 0.10
N ASN A 58 -3.43 -11.09 -0.42
CA ASN A 58 -3.01 -12.25 0.39
C ASN A 58 -1.52 -12.18 0.75
N HIS A 59 -0.69 -11.59 -0.12
CA HIS A 59 0.76 -11.59 0.06
C HIS A 59 1.21 -10.71 1.24
N GLU A 60 0.42 -9.69 1.59
CA GLU A 60 0.61 -8.91 2.81
C GLU A 60 0.63 -9.79 4.07
N PHE A 61 -0.11 -10.90 4.09
CA PHE A 61 -0.26 -11.76 5.27
C PHE A 61 0.73 -12.93 5.33
N TYR A 62 1.53 -13.14 4.29
CA TYR A 62 2.45 -14.28 4.23
C TYR A 62 3.46 -14.26 5.40
N ASP A 63 3.70 -15.45 5.97
CA ASP A 63 4.57 -15.66 7.13
C ASP A 63 4.15 -14.83 8.37
N GLY A 64 2.87 -14.45 8.48
CA GLY A 64 2.33 -13.60 9.53
C GLY A 64 0.99 -14.12 10.06
N HIS A 65 0.64 -13.66 11.27
CA HIS A 65 -0.71 -13.84 11.78
C HIS A 65 -1.62 -12.77 11.17
N ILE A 66 -2.80 -13.13 10.66
CA ILE A 66 -3.69 -12.23 9.92
C ILE A 66 -3.98 -10.95 10.71
N ASP A 67 -4.62 -11.08 11.88
CA ASP A 67 -5.03 -9.92 12.69
C ASP A 67 -3.86 -9.04 13.13
N ARG A 68 -2.80 -9.66 13.66
CA ARG A 68 -1.62 -8.93 14.13
C ARG A 68 -0.90 -8.23 12.99
N THR A 69 -0.89 -8.82 11.81
CA THR A 69 -0.31 -8.20 10.61
C THR A 69 -1.14 -7.01 10.20
N LEU A 70 -2.46 -7.15 10.10
CA LEU A 70 -3.37 -6.06 9.76
C LEU A 70 -3.28 -4.90 10.75
N GLN A 71 -3.23 -5.19 12.06
CA GLN A 71 -3.03 -4.19 13.10
C GLN A 71 -1.73 -3.41 12.86
N LYS A 72 -0.60 -4.11 12.67
CA LYS A 72 0.70 -3.47 12.42
C LYS A 72 0.72 -2.66 11.13
N MET A 73 0.01 -3.10 10.10
CA MET A 73 -0.13 -2.35 8.86
C MET A 73 -0.87 -1.04 9.09
N ARG A 74 -1.99 -1.07 9.81
CA ARG A 74 -2.75 0.15 10.19
C ARG A 74 -1.93 1.09 11.07
N GLU A 75 -1.19 0.55 12.05
CA GLU A 75 -0.29 1.34 12.92
C GLU A 75 0.86 2.00 12.15
N ALA A 76 1.33 1.37 11.07
CA ALA A 76 2.40 1.92 10.24
C ALA A 76 1.93 3.01 9.26
N ALA A 77 0.62 3.18 9.07
CA ALA A 77 0.06 4.11 8.10
C ALA A 77 0.14 5.56 8.61
N PHE A 78 0.57 6.48 7.74
CA PHE A 78 0.43 7.92 8.02
C PHE A 78 -1.02 8.37 7.79
N PHE A 79 -1.37 9.57 8.28
CA PHE A 79 -2.73 10.11 8.17
C PHE A 79 -3.31 10.16 6.74
N LYS A 80 -2.44 10.17 5.72
CA LYS A 80 -2.80 10.18 4.29
C LYS A 80 -3.00 8.78 3.70
N VAL A 81 -2.59 7.72 4.40
CA VAL A 81 -2.69 6.33 3.94
C VAL A 81 -3.78 5.61 4.74
N VAL A 82 -4.78 5.09 4.05
CA VAL A 82 -5.84 4.28 4.64
C VAL A 82 -5.61 2.82 4.28
N VAL A 83 -5.49 1.95 5.28
CA VAL A 83 -5.32 0.50 5.09
C VAL A 83 -6.66 -0.22 5.21
N ALA A 84 -7.14 -0.77 4.10
CA ALA A 84 -8.34 -1.57 3.99
C ALA A 84 -7.99 -3.05 3.78
N SER A 85 -8.86 -3.94 4.26
CA SER A 85 -8.73 -5.39 4.05
C SER A 85 -10.12 -6.03 4.04
N THR A 86 -10.28 -7.11 3.27
CA THR A 86 -11.51 -7.90 3.16
C THR A 86 -11.49 -9.18 4.01
N VAL A 87 -10.36 -9.45 4.68
CA VAL A 87 -10.22 -10.56 5.64
C VAL A 87 -10.43 -10.09 7.07
#